data_AF-A0A2T7CMU1-F1
#
_entry.id   AF-A0A2T7CMU1-F1
#
_cell.length_a   1.000
_cell.length_b   1.000
_cell.length_c   1.000
_cell.angle_alpha   90.00
_cell.angle_beta   90.00
_cell.angle_gamma   90.00
#
_symmetry.space_group_name_H-M   'P 1'
#
loop_
_entity.id
_entity.type
_entity.pdbx_description
1 polymer ?
#
loop_
_entity_poly.entity_id
_entity_poly.type
_entity_poly.pdbx_seq_one_letter_code
_entity_poly.pdbx_strand_id
1 'polypeptide(L)'
;MHPPLLKAVAGRPKTERHKGGSDNKRKKGQHQCPICKDYGHHWHKCKKGSKEDIEAMKARTTKEEKRYKHNQSKLHCAMGG
;
A
#
# COMPACT_ATOMS: atom_id res chain seq x y z
N MET A 1 14.09 32.30 37.89
CA MET A 1 15.14 31.35 37.45
C MET A 1 14.63 30.60 36.24
N HIS A 2 15.20 30.82 35.06
CA HIS A 2 14.85 30.07 33.86
C HIS A 2 15.62 28.72 33.87
N PRO A 3 14.96 27.57 33.70
CA PRO A 3 15.70 26.31 33.58
C PRO A 3 16.57 26.35 32.31
N PRO A 4 17.82 25.86 32.36
CA PRO A 4 18.69 25.84 31.19
C PRO A 4 18.06 24.97 30.10
N LEU A 5 17.88 25.54 28.92
CA LEU A 5 17.42 24.81 27.74
C LEU A 5 18.45 23.73 27.42
N LEU A 6 18.14 22.49 27.78
CA LEU A 6 18.96 21.32 27.45
C LEU A 6 19.09 21.28 25.92
N LYS A 7 20.33 21.40 25.44
CA LYS A 7 20.64 21.23 24.01
C LYS A 7 20.16 19.84 23.61
N ALA A 8 19.41 19.75 22.51
CA ALA A 8 19.06 18.45 21.94
C ALA A 8 20.36 17.66 21.74
N VAL A 9 20.47 16.51 22.40
CA VAL A 9 21.58 15.59 22.20
C VAL A 9 21.64 15.25 20.71
N ALA A 10 22.82 15.34 20.09
CA ALA A 10 22.98 15.02 18.69
C ALA A 10 22.49 13.58 18.43
N GLY A 11 21.37 13.45 17.71
CA GLY A 11 20.76 12.16 17.39
C GLY A 11 19.24 12.17 17.45
N ARG A 12 18.63 11.17 16.80
CA ARG A 12 17.17 10.95 16.86
C ARG A 12 16.83 10.36 18.24
N PRO A 13 15.93 10.96 19.04
CA PRO A 13 15.44 10.34 20.27
C PRO A 13 14.96 8.91 19.98
N LYS A 14 15.49 7.94 20.73
CA LYS A 14 15.04 6.55 20.63
C LYS A 14 13.68 6.43 21.29
N THR A 15 12.64 6.78 20.56
CA THR A 15 11.27 6.43 20.92
C THR A 15 11.13 4.91 20.78
N GLU A 16 10.97 4.20 21.89
CA GLU A 16 10.64 2.78 21.83
C GLU A 16 9.28 2.63 21.17
N ARG A 17 9.25 1.96 20.01
CA ARG A 17 8.03 1.78 19.25
C ARG A 17 7.46 0.41 19.55
N HIS A 18 6.46 0.36 20.44
CA HIS A 18 5.72 -0.87 20.66
C HIS A 18 5.06 -1.32 19.34
N LYS A 19 5.42 -2.51 18.89
CA LYS A 19 4.91 -3.08 17.64
C LYS A 19 3.52 -3.61 17.94
N GLY A 20 2.49 -2.89 17.49
CA GLY A 20 1.08 -3.26 17.72
C GLY A 20 0.84 -4.77 17.57
N GLY A 21 0.28 -5.36 18.63
CA GLY A 21 -0.17 -6.75 18.68
C GLY A 21 -1.14 -7.00 17.53
N SER A 22 -1.01 -8.14 16.88
CA SER A 22 -1.72 -8.39 15.63
C SER A 22 -2.52 -9.66 15.65
N ASP A 23 -3.73 -9.50 16.12
CA ASP A 23 -4.77 -10.50 15.93
C ASP A 23 -5.25 -10.52 14.46
N ASN A 24 -5.17 -9.38 13.74
CA ASN A 24 -5.69 -9.21 12.38
C ASN A 24 -4.63 -8.88 11.31
N LYS A 25 -3.37 -9.32 11.47
CA LYS A 25 -2.34 -9.09 10.43
C LYS A 25 -2.62 -9.99 9.22
N ARG A 26 -3.20 -9.43 8.15
CA ARG A 26 -2.95 -9.93 6.78
C ARG A 26 -1.44 -10.13 6.64
N LYS A 27 -0.99 -11.28 6.10
CA LYS A 27 0.45 -11.62 5.95
C LYS A 27 1.20 -10.44 5.33
N LYS A 28 1.84 -9.64 6.18
CA LYS A 28 2.41 -8.34 5.81
C LYS A 28 3.52 -8.60 4.80
N GLY A 29 3.37 -8.12 3.57
CA GLY A 29 4.31 -8.35 2.47
C GLY A 29 3.88 -9.39 1.44
N GLN A 30 2.78 -10.12 1.66
CA GLN A 30 2.24 -11.01 0.63
C GLN A 30 1.15 -10.33 -0.17
N HIS A 31 1.36 -10.24 -1.49
CA HIS A 31 0.33 -9.77 -2.41
C HIS A 31 -0.78 -10.82 -2.51
N GLN A 32 -2.01 -10.34 -2.34
CA GLN A 32 -3.19 -11.15 -2.62
C GLN A 32 -3.51 -11.06 -4.12
N CYS A 33 -3.71 -12.21 -4.74
CA CYS A 33 -4.14 -12.27 -6.12
C CYS A 33 -5.64 -11.94 -6.21
N PRO A 34 -6.07 -10.89 -6.94
CA PRO A 34 -7.48 -10.58 -7.14
C PRO A 34 -8.25 -11.65 -7.92
N ILE A 35 -7.57 -12.52 -8.67
CA ILE A 35 -8.21 -13.56 -9.49
C ILE A 35 -8.53 -14.78 -8.62
N CYS A 36 -7.51 -15.44 -8.06
CA CYS A 36 -7.70 -16.66 -7.28
C CYS A 36 -7.76 -16.45 -5.76
N LYS A 37 -7.68 -15.19 -5.28
CA LYS A 37 -7.73 -14.78 -3.86
C LYS A 37 -6.63 -15.34 -2.95
N ASP A 38 -5.73 -16.17 -3.49
CA ASP A 38 -4.55 -16.69 -2.81
C ASP A 38 -3.49 -15.60 -2.58
N TYR A 39 -2.63 -15.85 -1.61
CA TYR A 39 -1.49 -14.98 -1.28
C TYR A 39 -0.19 -15.48 -1.91
N GLY A 40 0.75 -14.56 -2.15
CA GLY A 40 2.13 -14.88 -2.54
C GLY A 40 2.44 -14.69 -4.03
N HIS A 41 1.47 -14.25 -4.83
CA HIS A 41 1.71 -13.92 -6.24
C HIS A 41 0.84 -12.76 -6.70
N HIS A 42 1.31 -12.06 -7.74
CA HIS A 42 0.53 -11.06 -8.45
C HIS A 42 -0.38 -11.71 -9.50
N TRP A 43 -1.48 -11.04 -9.82
CA TRP A 43 -2.46 -11.53 -10.80
C TRP A 43 -1.86 -11.90 -12.16
N HIS A 44 -0.88 -11.14 -12.66
CA HIS A 44 -0.23 -11.43 -13.95
C HIS A 44 0.50 -12.79 -13.98
N LYS A 45 0.86 -13.32 -12.80
CA LYS A 45 1.52 -14.62 -12.63
C LYS A 45 0.57 -15.68 -12.08
N CYS A 46 -0.73 -15.39 -12.01
CA CYS A 46 -1.73 -16.32 -11.50
C CYS A 46 -1.90 -17.49 -12.45
N LYS A 47 -1.73 -18.71 -11.94
CA LYS A 47 -1.92 -19.97 -12.71
C LYS A 47 -3.32 -20.57 -12.56
N LYS A 48 -4.08 -20.16 -11.55
CA LYS A 48 -5.41 -20.70 -11.20
C LYS A 48 -6.58 -19.91 -11.79
N GLY A 49 -6.32 -18.76 -12.40
CA GLY A 49 -7.35 -17.90 -12.95
C GLY A 49 -7.97 -18.47 -14.22
N SER A 50 -9.27 -18.22 -14.42
CA SER A 50 -9.88 -18.46 -15.73
C SER A 50 -9.28 -17.53 -16.78
N LYS A 51 -9.32 -17.91 -18.06
CA LYS A 51 -8.83 -17.06 -19.15
C LYS A 51 -9.62 -15.74 -19.20
N GLU A 52 -10.91 -15.81 -18.95
CA GLU A 52 -11.83 -14.68 -18.89
C GLU A 52 -11.44 -13.69 -17.78
N ASP A 53 -11.11 -14.17 -16.58
CA ASP A 53 -10.68 -13.32 -15.47
C ASP A 53 -9.34 -12.62 -15.78
N ILE A 54 -8.42 -13.31 -16.44
CA ILE A 54 -7.13 -12.76 -16.84
C ILE A 54 -7.34 -11.68 -17.92
N GLU A 55 -8.22 -11.91 -18.88
CA GLU A 55 -8.56 -10.95 -19.94
C GLU A 55 -9.30 -9.73 -19.39
N ALA A 56 -10.29 -9.93 -18.52
CA ALA A 56 -11.00 -8.85 -17.84
C ALA A 56 -10.04 -8.00 -16.99
N MET A 57 -9.11 -8.62 -16.27
CA MET A 57 -8.09 -7.88 -15.52
C MET A 57 -7.13 -7.11 -16.44
N LYS A 58 -6.73 -7.69 -17.58
CA LYS A 58 -5.94 -6.96 -18.59
C LYS A 58 -6.69 -5.75 -19.14
N ALA A 59 -7.97 -5.91 -19.49
CA ALA A 59 -8.83 -4.83 -19.97
C ALA A 59 -8.99 -3.69 -18.94
N ARG A 60 -9.13 -4.02 -17.65
CA ARG A 60 -9.13 -3.02 -16.55
C ARG A 60 -7.79 -2.30 -16.37
N THR A 61 -6.70 -2.89 -16.86
CA THR A 61 -5.38 -2.25 -16.81
C THR A 61 -5.04 -1.44 -18.05
N THR A 62 -6.01 -1.19 -18.93
CA THR A 62 -5.86 -0.27 -20.07
C THR A 62 -5.22 1.04 -19.62
N LYS A 63 -4.36 1.59 -20.49
CA LYS A 63 -3.64 2.83 -20.20
C LYS A 63 -4.60 3.98 -19.89
N GLU A 64 -5.79 4.00 -20.49
CA GLU A 64 -6.81 5.01 -20.24
C GLU A 64 -7.37 4.95 -18.82
N GLU A 65 -7.78 3.77 -18.32
CA GLU A 65 -8.29 3.62 -16.96
C GLU A 65 -7.21 3.96 -15.91
N LYS A 66 -5.94 3.58 -16.18
CA LYS A 66 -4.80 3.96 -15.33
C LYS A 66 -4.58 5.48 -15.32
N ARG A 67 -4.67 6.14 -16.48
CA ARG A 67 -4.50 7.59 -16.60
C ARG A 67 -5.63 8.34 -15.89
N TYR A 68 -6.88 7.89 -16.04
CA TYR A 68 -8.03 8.44 -15.32
C TYR A 68 -7.84 8.35 -13.81
N LYS A 69 -7.46 7.17 -13.28
CA LYS A 69 -7.20 6.98 -11.84
C LYS A 69 -6.05 7.85 -11.32
N HIS A 70 -4.96 7.96 -12.08
CA HIS A 70 -3.85 8.84 -11.73
C HIS A 70 -4.29 10.31 -11.64
N ASN A 71 -5.05 10.77 -12.63
CA ASN A 71 -5.59 12.13 -12.64
C ASN A 71 -6.57 12.35 -11.49
N GLN A 72 -7.44 11.38 -11.18
CA GLN A 72 -8.37 11.45 -10.05
C GLN A 72 -7.63 11.50 -8.70
N SER A 73 -6.59 10.68 -8.52
CA SER A 73 -5.76 10.75 -7.30
C SER A 73 -5.03 12.09 -7.17
N LYS A 74 -4.61 12.67 -8.30
CA LYS A 74 -3.96 13.99 -8.33
C LYS A 74 -4.95 15.10 -7.96
N LEU A 75 -6.18 15.02 -8.45
CA LEU A 75 -7.27 15.92 -8.07
C LEU A 75 -7.64 15.79 -6.59
N HIS A 76 -7.72 14.56 -6.06
CA HIS A 76 -7.95 14.33 -4.62
C HIS A 76 -6.87 14.97 -3.75
N CYS A 77 -5.58 14.77 -4.08
CA CYS A 77 -4.49 15.44 -3.37
C CYS A 77 -4.53 16.97 -3.51
N ALA A 78 -4.93 17.49 -4.67
CA ALA A 78 -5.01 18.94 -4.89
C ALA A 78 -6.13 19.61 -4.07
N MET A 79 -7.17 18.86 -3.73
CA MET A 79 -8.28 19.34 -2.89
C MET A 79 -8.05 19.15 -1.38
N GLY A 80 -6.86 18.72 -0.96
CA GLY A 80 -6.48 18.67 0.45
C GLY A 80 -7.14 17.56 1.28
N GLY A 81 -7.50 16.44 0.64
CA GLY A 81 -8.07 15.27 1.31
C GLY A 81 -7.18 14.67 2.39
#